data_AF-A0A2R5G0Z8-F1
#
_entry.id   AF-A0A2R5G0Z8-F1
#
_cell.length_a   1.000
_cell.length_b   1.000
_cell.length_c   1.000
_cell.angle_alpha   90.00
_cell.angle_beta   90.00
_cell.angle_gamma   90.00
#
_symmetry.space_group_name_H-M   'P 1'
#
loop_
_entity.id
_entity.type
_entity.pdbx_description
1 polymer ?
#
loop_
_entity_poly.entity_id
_entity_poly.type
_entity_poly.pdbx_seq_one_letter_code
_entity_poly.pdbx_strand_id
1 'polypeptide(L)'
;MSAATALHGGPASSWEAQGGPEVRAGASWVAVAGGLVAAAAAAAGLAALAKRSREQRRDATARAAEAKQASAEACQLQAAKPSVEIAYCCKCKWGLRAAWMAQELLSTFEADLRSVNLAPSMEGGTYKITLQPSGQVIWDRRVDGGFPEAKEAKRRLRDSISPDRALGRCLDCK
;
A
#
# COMPACT_ATOMS: atom_id res chain seq x y z
N MET A 1 -13.58 4.48 80.35
CA MET A 1 -12.32 5.04 79.81
C MET A 1 -12.72 6.31 79.06
N SER A 2 -13.08 7.38 79.78
CA SER A 2 -12.19 8.47 80.25
C SER A 2 -11.36 9.05 79.11
N ALA A 3 -11.36 10.35 78.80
CA ALA A 3 -12.11 11.52 79.29
C ALA A 3 -11.83 12.64 78.25
N ALA A 4 -12.83 13.47 77.89
CA ALA A 4 -12.99 14.85 78.38
C ALA A 4 -12.10 15.88 77.65
N THR A 5 -12.67 16.83 76.88
CA THR A 5 -13.10 18.19 77.35
C THR A 5 -12.01 19.22 76.97
N ALA A 6 -12.20 20.47 76.54
CA ALA A 6 -13.29 21.47 76.43
C ALA A 6 -12.85 22.44 75.28
N LEU A 7 -13.73 23.00 74.44
CA LEU A 7 -14.66 24.12 74.66
C LEU A 7 -14.04 25.50 75.01
N HIS A 8 -14.70 26.51 74.43
CA HIS A 8 -14.74 27.97 74.71
C HIS A 8 -13.77 28.84 73.89
N GLY A 9 -14.18 29.94 73.25
CA GLY A 9 -15.44 30.68 73.22
C GLY A 9 -15.37 31.79 72.13
N GLY A 10 -16.53 32.35 71.75
CA GLY A 10 -16.63 33.52 70.86
C GLY A 10 -16.36 34.86 71.59
N PRO A 11 -17.03 35.96 71.22
CA PRO A 11 -17.21 36.53 69.88
C PRO A 11 -16.81 38.04 69.81
N ALA A 12 -16.97 38.58 68.59
CA ALA A 12 -16.97 39.98 68.13
C ALA A 12 -16.91 41.15 69.13
N SER A 13 -16.10 42.15 68.81
CA SER A 13 -16.62 43.53 68.57
C SER A 13 -15.61 44.41 67.84
N SER A 14 -16.17 45.22 66.95
CA SER A 14 -15.60 46.33 66.20
C SER A 14 -15.17 47.49 67.09
N TRP A 15 -14.07 48.14 66.73
CA TRP A 15 -13.97 49.61 66.70
C TRP A 15 -12.72 50.02 65.91
N GLU A 16 -12.89 50.95 64.98
CA GLU A 16 -11.87 51.60 64.17
C GLU A 16 -10.64 52.11 64.96
N ALA A 17 -9.45 52.06 64.34
CA ALA A 17 -8.87 53.24 63.68
C ALA A 17 -7.37 53.10 63.30
N GLN A 18 -7.13 53.18 61.98
CA GLN A 18 -6.20 54.12 61.32
C GLN A 18 -4.67 53.91 61.31
N GLY A 19 -4.13 54.03 60.07
CA GLY A 19 -2.72 54.20 59.68
C GLY A 19 -2.21 53.00 58.89
N GLY A 20 -2.04 52.99 57.57
CA GLY A 20 -1.69 54.02 56.59
C GLY A 20 -0.58 53.40 55.70
N PRO A 21 -0.75 53.27 54.37
CA PRO A 21 0.15 52.47 53.54
C PRO A 21 1.35 53.27 53.02
N GLU A 22 2.58 52.92 53.42
CA GLU A 22 3.77 53.36 52.68
C GLU A 22 4.01 52.40 51.51
N VAL A 23 3.37 52.71 50.39
CA VAL A 23 3.55 52.00 49.12
C VAL A 23 4.87 52.47 48.52
N ARG A 24 5.93 51.65 48.62
CA ARG A 24 7.13 51.79 47.79
C ARG A 24 6.78 51.38 46.35
N ALA A 25 6.16 52.29 45.61
CA ALA A 25 5.89 52.14 44.20
C ALA A 25 7.20 52.30 43.41
N GLY A 26 7.76 51.17 42.99
CA GLY A 26 8.94 51.10 42.13
C GLY A 26 8.83 49.93 41.15
N ALA A 27 7.67 49.74 40.53
CA ALA A 27 7.54 48.84 39.39
C ALA A 27 8.24 49.47 38.19
N SER A 28 9.49 49.07 37.94
CA SER A 28 10.27 49.44 36.76
C SER A 28 9.50 49.07 35.49
N TRP A 29 9.13 50.08 34.70
CA TRP A 29 8.44 49.95 33.41
C TRP A 29 9.18 49.02 32.42
N VAL A 30 10.47 48.77 32.64
CA VAL A 30 11.30 47.87 31.83
C VAL A 30 10.80 46.41 31.88
N ALA A 31 10.27 45.95 33.01
CA ALA A 31 9.80 44.56 33.15
C ALA A 31 8.46 44.28 32.43
N VAL A 32 7.54 45.26 32.43
CA VAL A 32 6.23 45.12 31.78
C VAL A 32 6.36 45.22 30.25
N ALA A 33 7.23 46.10 29.76
CA ALA A 33 7.56 46.18 28.33
C ALA A 33 8.22 44.88 27.82
N GLY A 34 9.13 44.27 28.59
CA GLY A 34 9.75 42.99 28.24
C GLY A 34 8.77 41.81 28.18
N GLY A 35 7.78 41.76 29.08
CA GLY A 35 6.75 40.71 29.11
C GLY A 35 5.79 40.76 27.91
N LEU A 36 5.39 41.97 27.47
CA LEU A 36 4.55 42.15 26.28
C LEU A 36 5.27 41.77 24.98
N VAL A 37 6.56 42.10 24.85
CA VAL A 37 7.39 41.69 23.71
C VAL A 37 7.59 40.17 23.70
N ALA A 38 7.80 39.55 24.86
CA ALA A 38 7.90 38.09 24.98
C ALA A 38 6.58 37.38 24.61
N ALA A 39 5.43 37.92 25.01
CA ALA A 39 4.11 37.35 24.69
C ALA A 39 3.78 37.42 23.18
N ALA A 40 4.12 38.54 22.51
CA ALA A 40 3.93 38.69 21.07
C ALA A 40 4.84 37.74 20.25
N ALA A 41 6.09 37.55 20.70
CA ALA A 41 7.01 36.58 20.08
C ALA A 41 6.52 35.13 20.24
N ALA A 42 5.93 34.77 21.39
CA ALA A 42 5.32 33.46 21.61
C ALA A 42 4.11 33.20 20.70
N ALA A 43 3.25 34.20 20.50
CA ALA A 43 2.10 34.11 19.58
C ALA A 43 2.53 33.94 18.11
N ALA A 44 3.57 34.66 17.67
CA ALA A 44 4.14 34.51 16.34
C ALA A 44 4.78 33.12 16.13
N GLY A 45 5.45 32.58 17.16
CA GLY A 45 6.02 31.23 17.15
C GLY A 45 4.96 30.14 16.98
N LEU A 46 3.84 30.22 17.71
CA LEU A 46 2.71 29.29 17.58
C LEU A 46 2.05 29.36 16.20
N ALA A 47 1.86 30.57 15.65
CA ALA A 47 1.32 30.76 14.30
C ALA A 47 2.25 30.17 13.23
N ALA A 48 3.57 30.34 13.37
CA ALA A 48 4.57 29.76 12.48
C ALA A 48 4.61 28.21 12.57
N LEU A 49 4.50 27.64 13.77
CA LEU A 49 4.39 26.19 13.98
C LEU A 49 3.10 25.63 13.36
N ALA A 50 1.96 26.31 13.54
CA ALA A 50 0.70 25.91 12.91
C ALA A 50 0.76 25.99 11.37
N LYS A 51 1.43 27.02 10.81
CA LYS A 51 1.68 27.13 9.36
C LYS A 51 2.55 25.97 8.87
N ARG A 52 3.69 25.71 9.53
CA ARG A 52 4.57 24.57 9.21
C ARG A 52 3.84 23.23 9.30
N SER A 53 3.00 23.04 10.31
CA SER A 53 2.18 21.83 10.46
C SER A 53 1.18 21.65 9.32
N ARG A 54 0.54 22.72 8.85
CA ARG A 54 -0.33 22.68 7.65
C ARG A 54 0.44 22.37 6.38
N GLU A 55 1.62 22.97 6.19
CA GLU A 55 2.52 22.68 5.07
C GLU A 55 2.93 21.20 5.08
N GLN A 56 3.40 20.69 6.22
CA GLN A 56 3.76 19.27 6.39
C GLN A 56 2.59 18.32 6.12
N ARG A 57 1.37 18.67 6.54
CA ARG A 57 0.17 17.88 6.21
C ARG A 57 -0.12 17.89 4.71
N ARG A 58 0.01 19.04 4.03
CA ARG A 58 -0.17 19.14 2.58
C ARG A 58 0.87 18.30 1.83
N ASP A 59 2.13 18.39 2.23
CA ASP A 59 3.22 17.63 1.63
C ASP A 59 3.06 16.12 1.87
N ALA A 60 2.59 15.72 3.06
CA ALA A 60 2.26 14.33 3.37
C ALA A 60 1.08 13.83 2.51
N THR A 61 0.02 14.63 2.32
CA THR A 61 -1.09 14.27 1.44
C THR A 61 -0.68 14.19 -0.03
N ALA A 62 0.24 15.05 -0.49
CA ALA A 62 0.76 15.03 -1.85
C ALA A 62 1.57 13.74 -2.10
N ARG A 63 2.50 13.39 -1.21
CA ARG A 63 3.27 12.13 -1.30
C ARG A 63 2.37 10.89 -1.25
N ALA A 64 1.32 10.92 -0.43
CA ALA A 64 0.35 9.84 -0.37
C ALA A 64 -0.47 9.71 -1.67
N ALA A 65 -0.82 10.83 -2.31
CA ALA A 65 -1.49 10.85 -3.61
C ALA A 65 -0.58 10.30 -4.73
N GLU A 66 0.69 10.71 -4.76
CA GLU A 66 1.70 10.21 -5.70
C GLU A 66 1.91 8.69 -5.56
N ALA A 67 2.05 8.19 -4.32
CA ALA A 67 2.17 6.75 -4.06
C ALA A 67 0.94 5.95 -4.50
N LYS A 68 -0.26 6.51 -4.33
CA LYS A 68 -1.51 5.91 -4.80
C LYS A 68 -1.58 5.86 -6.32
N GLN A 69 -1.13 6.91 -7.00
CA GLN A 69 -1.07 6.97 -8.47
C GLN A 69 -0.09 5.94 -9.03
N ALA A 70 1.13 5.84 -8.46
CA ALA A 70 2.12 4.84 -8.87
C ALA A 70 1.61 3.40 -8.72
N SER A 71 0.91 3.10 -7.61
CA SER A 71 0.30 1.79 -7.40
C SER A 71 -0.83 1.48 -8.39
N ALA A 72 -1.66 2.47 -8.72
CA ALA A 72 -2.72 2.32 -9.71
C ALA A 72 -2.17 2.04 -11.11
N GLU A 73 -1.13 2.76 -11.52
CA GLU A 73 -0.46 2.57 -12.80
C GLU A 73 0.19 1.18 -12.90
N ALA A 74 0.87 0.72 -11.84
CA ALA A 74 1.43 -0.64 -11.77
C ALA A 74 0.35 -1.73 -11.88
N CYS A 75 -0.80 -1.55 -11.20
CA CYS A 75 -1.93 -2.47 -11.31
C CYS A 75 -2.52 -2.50 -12.73
N GLN A 76 -2.59 -1.35 -13.40
CA GLN A 76 -3.07 -1.23 -14.79
C GLN A 76 -2.12 -1.93 -15.78
N LEU A 77 -0.81 -1.75 -15.63
CA LEU A 77 0.21 -2.44 -16.43
C LEU A 77 0.11 -3.96 -16.28
N GLN A 78 -0.15 -4.48 -15.08
CA GLN A 78 -0.37 -5.91 -14.86
C GLN A 78 -1.70 -6.39 -15.47
N ALA A 79 -2.75 -5.56 -15.45
CA ALA A 79 -4.03 -5.92 -16.03
C ALA A 79 -3.99 -6.04 -17.56
N ALA A 80 -3.11 -5.28 -18.22
CA ALA A 80 -2.93 -5.28 -19.67
C ALA A 80 -2.17 -6.50 -20.21
N LYS A 81 -1.43 -7.22 -19.35
CA LYS A 81 -0.70 -8.42 -19.77
C LYS A 81 -1.66 -9.56 -20.15
N PRO A 82 -1.33 -10.36 -21.18
CA PRO A 82 -2.15 -11.49 -21.56
C PRO A 82 -2.12 -12.59 -20.49
N SER A 83 -3.15 -13.43 -20.47
CA SER A 83 -3.17 -14.65 -19.66
C SER A 83 -3.26 -15.88 -20.55
N VAL A 84 -2.78 -17.01 -20.07
CA VAL A 84 -2.89 -18.30 -20.77
C VAL A 84 -3.95 -19.13 -20.08
N GLU A 85 -4.80 -19.80 -20.85
CA GLU A 85 -5.74 -20.78 -20.34
C GLU A 85 -5.40 -22.18 -20.87
N ILE A 86 -5.23 -23.14 -19.97
CA ILE A 86 -5.02 -24.55 -20.28
C ILE A 86 -6.29 -25.31 -19.95
N ALA A 87 -7.09 -25.61 -20.97
CA ALA A 87 -8.28 -26.43 -20.86
C ALA A 87 -7.90 -27.91 -20.88
N TYR A 88 -8.32 -28.69 -19.88
CA TYR A 88 -7.98 -30.11 -19.77
C TYR A 88 -9.18 -30.99 -19.38
N CYS A 89 -9.21 -32.22 -19.90
CA CYS A 89 -10.26 -33.18 -19.55
C CYS A 89 -10.13 -33.63 -18.08
N CYS A 90 -11.19 -33.42 -17.30
CA CYS A 90 -11.26 -33.84 -15.90
C CYS A 90 -11.32 -35.38 -15.74
N LYS A 91 -11.93 -36.08 -16.72
CA LYS A 91 -12.08 -37.54 -16.72
C LYS A 91 -10.78 -38.29 -17.04
N CYS A 92 -9.90 -37.68 -17.85
CA CYS A 92 -8.66 -38.31 -18.30
C CYS A 92 -7.49 -38.16 -17.31
N LYS A 93 -7.72 -37.52 -16.15
CA LYS A 93 -6.68 -37.26 -15.12
C LYS A 93 -5.47 -36.46 -15.65
N TRP A 94 -5.67 -35.59 -16.63
CA TRP A 94 -4.61 -34.75 -17.20
C TRP A 94 -4.31 -33.47 -16.43
N GLY A 95 -4.97 -33.23 -15.30
CA GLY A 95 -4.77 -32.04 -14.47
C GLY A 95 -3.32 -31.86 -14.00
N LEU A 96 -2.64 -32.95 -13.63
CA LEU A 96 -1.22 -32.88 -13.24
C LEU A 96 -0.31 -32.41 -14.38
N ARG A 97 -0.57 -32.88 -15.60
CA ARG A 97 0.19 -32.45 -16.79
C ARG A 97 -0.10 -30.99 -17.13
N ALA A 98 -1.35 -30.56 -17.01
CA ALA A 98 -1.74 -29.16 -17.19
C ALA A 98 -1.04 -28.25 -16.16
N ALA A 99 -1.01 -28.67 -14.89
CA ALA A 99 -0.32 -27.94 -13.82
C ALA A 99 1.20 -27.84 -14.04
N TRP A 100 1.84 -28.93 -14.44
CA TRP A 100 3.27 -28.91 -14.80
C TRP A 100 3.56 -27.97 -15.97
N MET A 101 2.73 -28.01 -17.02
CA MET A 101 2.87 -27.08 -18.14
C MET A 101 2.68 -25.63 -17.70
N ALA A 102 1.74 -25.34 -16.80
CA ALA A 102 1.57 -24.00 -16.26
C ALA A 102 2.83 -23.50 -15.51
N GLN A 103 3.51 -24.36 -14.75
CA GLN A 103 4.78 -24.03 -14.09
C GLN A 103 5.89 -23.75 -15.10
N GLU A 104 5.99 -24.54 -16.17
CA GLU A 104 6.96 -24.32 -17.26
C GLU A 104 6.75 -22.97 -17.95
N LEU A 105 5.49 -22.58 -18.18
CA LEU A 105 5.17 -21.29 -18.79
C LEU A 105 5.44 -20.13 -17.83
N LEU A 106 5.01 -20.23 -16.57
CA LEU A 106 5.22 -19.17 -15.57
C LEU A 106 6.70 -18.94 -15.26
N SER A 107 7.51 -19.99 -15.16
CA SER A 107 8.96 -19.86 -14.90
C SER A 107 9.71 -19.18 -16.05
N THR A 108 9.18 -19.22 -17.27
CA THR A 108 9.82 -18.59 -18.44
C THR A 108 9.26 -17.19 -18.74
N PHE A 109 7.95 -16.98 -18.52
CA PHE A 109 7.23 -15.77 -18.93
C PHE A 109 6.64 -15.00 -17.75
N GLU A 110 7.25 -15.06 -16.56
CA GLU A 110 6.77 -14.37 -15.35
C GLU A 110 6.55 -12.86 -15.53
N ALA A 111 7.37 -12.23 -16.37
CA ALA A 111 7.30 -10.80 -16.61
C ALA A 111 6.23 -10.45 -17.67
N ASP A 112 5.95 -11.37 -18.59
CA ASP A 112 5.14 -11.12 -19.79
C ASP A 112 3.68 -11.54 -19.60
N LEU A 113 3.44 -12.58 -18.78
CA LEU A 113 2.11 -13.08 -18.48
C LEU A 113 1.51 -12.44 -17.25
N ARG A 114 0.20 -12.21 -17.30
CA ARG A 114 -0.60 -11.87 -16.12
C ARG A 114 -0.86 -13.08 -15.24
N SER A 115 -1.27 -14.19 -15.86
CA SER A 115 -1.61 -15.43 -15.17
C SER A 115 -1.63 -16.62 -16.12
N VAL A 116 -1.58 -17.81 -15.55
CA VAL A 116 -1.91 -19.06 -16.24
C VAL A 116 -3.07 -19.72 -15.50
N ASN A 117 -4.17 -19.93 -16.21
CA ASN A 117 -5.42 -20.46 -15.69
C ASN A 117 -5.56 -21.92 -16.11
N LEU A 118 -5.95 -22.78 -15.18
CA LEU A 118 -6.28 -24.17 -15.44
C LEU A 118 -7.81 -24.32 -15.53
N ALA A 119 -8.32 -24.65 -16.71
CA ALA A 119 -9.75 -24.78 -16.97
C ALA A 119 -10.14 -26.26 -17.07
N PRO A 120 -10.85 -26.83 -16.08
CA PRO A 120 -11.37 -28.19 -16.20
C PRO A 120 -12.49 -28.22 -17.25
N SER A 121 -12.38 -29.12 -18.23
CA SER A 121 -13.39 -29.37 -19.25
C SER A 121 -14.05 -30.74 -19.04
N MET A 122 -15.36 -30.78 -19.25
CA MET A 122 -16.18 -32.01 -19.22
C MET A 122 -16.08 -32.82 -20.52
N GLU A 123 -15.60 -32.19 -21.59
CA GLU A 123 -15.43 -32.81 -22.90
C GLU A 123 -14.22 -33.75 -22.91
N GLY A 124 -14.47 -34.99 -23.35
CA GLY A 124 -13.47 -36.06 -23.39
C GLY A 124 -12.28 -35.73 -24.29
N GLY A 125 -11.08 -36.00 -23.78
CA GLY A 125 -9.86 -35.85 -24.57
C GLY A 125 -9.44 -34.40 -24.86
N THR A 126 -10.06 -33.42 -24.21
CA THR A 126 -9.71 -32.00 -24.30
C THR A 126 -8.35 -31.76 -23.67
N TYR A 127 -7.42 -31.20 -24.45
CA TYR A 127 -6.20 -30.58 -23.95
C TYR A 127 -5.84 -29.45 -24.90
N LYS A 128 -6.12 -28.21 -24.50
CA LYS A 128 -6.02 -27.02 -25.35
C LYS A 128 -5.38 -25.89 -24.57
N ILE A 129 -4.40 -25.22 -25.18
CA ILE A 129 -3.73 -24.04 -24.61
C ILE A 129 -4.14 -22.84 -25.46
N THR A 130 -4.71 -21.82 -24.82
CA THR A 130 -5.17 -20.61 -25.50
C THR A 130 -4.64 -19.35 -24.83
N LEU A 131 -4.47 -18.30 -25.62
CA LEU A 131 -4.12 -16.96 -25.14
C LEU A 131 -5.40 -16.14 -24.93
N GLN A 132 -5.47 -15.43 -23.82
CA GLN A 132 -6.57 -14.56 -23.46
C GLN A 132 -6.09 -13.10 -23.39
N PRO A 133 -6.89 -12.12 -23.84
CA PRO A 133 -8.29 -12.25 -24.31
C PRO A 133 -8.43 -12.56 -25.81
N SER A 134 -7.34 -12.76 -26.56
CA SER A 134 -7.40 -12.93 -28.02
C SER A 134 -8.09 -14.23 -28.49
N GLY A 135 -8.15 -15.25 -27.63
CA GLY A 135 -8.66 -16.58 -27.97
C GLY A 135 -7.73 -17.39 -28.88
N GLN A 136 -6.51 -16.91 -29.14
CA GLN A 136 -5.56 -17.56 -30.03
C GLN A 136 -5.17 -18.94 -29.49
N VAL A 137 -5.25 -19.97 -30.33
CA VAL A 137 -4.87 -21.33 -29.97
C VAL A 137 -3.37 -21.51 -30.13
N ILE A 138 -2.69 -21.81 -29.03
CA ILE A 138 -1.25 -22.11 -29.01
C ILE A 138 -1.02 -23.59 -29.28
N TRP A 139 -1.88 -24.44 -28.69
CA TRP A 139 -1.84 -25.88 -28.88
C TRP A 139 -3.25 -26.47 -28.76
N ASP A 140 -3.58 -27.41 -29.63
CA ASP A 140 -4.77 -28.26 -29.50
C ASP A 140 -4.39 -29.71 -29.74
N ARG A 141 -4.58 -30.56 -28.74
CA ARG A 141 -4.29 -32.00 -28.84
C ARG A 141 -4.97 -32.69 -30.01
N ARG A 142 -6.17 -32.24 -30.41
CA ARG A 142 -6.91 -32.83 -31.54
C ARG A 142 -6.30 -32.46 -32.89
N VAL A 143 -5.67 -31.29 -32.98
CA VAL A 143 -5.11 -30.75 -34.23
C VAL A 143 -3.62 -31.07 -34.35
N ASP A 144 -2.86 -30.80 -33.30
CA ASP A 144 -1.40 -30.93 -33.27
C ASP A 144 -0.92 -32.36 -32.97
N GLY A 145 -1.84 -33.24 -32.51
CA GLY A 145 -1.53 -34.63 -32.20
C GLY A 145 -0.78 -34.78 -30.86
N GLY A 146 -1.51 -35.18 -29.83
CA GLY A 146 -0.90 -35.49 -28.54
C GLY A 146 -0.65 -34.26 -27.67
N PHE A 147 0.36 -34.34 -26.81
CA PHE A 147 0.66 -33.28 -25.84
C PHE A 147 1.88 -32.48 -26.28
N PRO A 148 1.89 -31.16 -26.02
CA PRO A 148 3.06 -30.37 -26.33
C PRO A 148 4.23 -30.77 -25.42
N GLU A 149 5.43 -30.70 -25.97
CA GLU A 149 6.64 -30.59 -25.17
C GLU A 149 6.82 -29.16 -24.67
N ALA A 150 7.49 -28.98 -23.53
CA ALA A 150 7.69 -27.66 -22.93
C ALA A 150 8.41 -26.69 -23.89
N LYS A 151 9.40 -27.18 -24.65
CA LYS A 151 10.14 -26.37 -25.64
C LYS A 151 9.21 -25.85 -26.75
N GLU A 152 8.30 -26.69 -27.22
CA GLU A 152 7.35 -26.37 -28.28
C GLU A 152 6.29 -25.37 -27.81
N ALA A 153 5.66 -25.64 -26.66
CA ALA A 153 4.66 -24.75 -26.07
C ALA A 153 5.25 -23.36 -25.79
N LYS A 154 6.47 -23.29 -25.23
CA LYS A 154 7.17 -22.02 -24.97
C LYS A 154 7.51 -21.28 -26.26
N ARG A 155 7.92 -21.99 -27.33
CA ARG A 155 8.19 -21.36 -28.62
C ARG A 155 6.93 -20.71 -29.18
N ARG A 156 5.84 -21.48 -29.34
CA ARG A 156 4.59 -20.97 -29.91
C ARG A 156 3.99 -19.84 -29.08
N LEU A 157 4.04 -19.94 -27.74
CA LEU A 157 3.53 -18.88 -26.87
C LEU A 157 4.30 -17.57 -27.02
N ARG A 158 5.63 -17.63 -27.10
CA ARG A 158 6.46 -16.46 -27.38
C ARG A 158 6.09 -15.84 -28.71
N ASP A 159 5.99 -16.65 -29.77
CA ASP A 159 5.70 -16.16 -31.11
C ASP A 159 4.34 -15.42 -31.15
N SER A 160 3.40 -15.79 -30.27
CA SER A 160 2.13 -15.09 -30.08
C SER A 160 2.18 -13.82 -29.24
N ILE A 161 3.01 -13.74 -28.19
CA ILE A 161 3.04 -12.60 -27.25
C ILE A 161 4.04 -11.52 -27.67
N SER A 162 5.23 -11.95 -28.11
CA SER A 162 6.37 -11.09 -28.40
C SER A 162 7.18 -11.69 -29.57
N PRO A 163 6.71 -11.55 -30.82
CA PRO A 163 7.36 -12.13 -31.99
C PRO A 163 8.81 -11.65 -32.17
N ASP A 164 9.14 -10.46 -31.67
CA ASP A 164 10.49 -9.86 -31.81
C ASP A 164 11.49 -10.32 -30.73
N ARG A 165 11.08 -11.13 -29.74
CA ARG A 165 11.94 -11.53 -28.61
C ARG A 165 12.63 -12.87 -28.88
N ALA A 166 13.96 -12.88 -28.96
CA ALA A 166 14.73 -14.13 -28.95
C ALA A 166 14.65 -14.81 -27.56
N LEU A 167 14.35 -16.12 -27.51
CA LEU A 167 14.53 -16.89 -26.28
C LEU A 167 16.03 -16.98 -25.98
N GLY A 168 16.44 -16.37 -24.86
CA GLY A 168 17.82 -16.36 -24.40
C GLY A 168 18.33 -17.75 -24.00
N ARG A 169 18.87 -18.47 -24.98
CA ARG A 169 20.03 -19.37 -25.08
C ARG A 169 19.81 -20.08 -26.41
N CYS A 170 20.79 -20.09 -27.33
CA CYS A 170 20.64 -20.79 -28.60
C CYS A 170 20.06 -22.18 -28.34
N LEU A 171 18.85 -22.44 -28.87
CA LEU A 171 18.24 -23.78 -28.87
C LEU A 171 19.03 -24.75 -29.78
N ASP A 172 20.11 -24.24 -30.38
CA ASP A 172 21.16 -24.89 -31.14
C ASP A 172 22.53 -24.53 -30.55
N CYS A 173 22.97 -25.26 -29.52
CA CYS A 173 24.40 -25.37 -29.22
C CYS A 173 24.65 -26.77 -28.64
N LYS A 174 24.99 -27.68 -29.54
CA LYS A 174 25.45 -29.08 -29.37
C LYS A 174 24.61 -29.99 -28.49
#